data_AF-B5H983-F1
#
_entry.id   AF-B5H983-F1
#
_cell.length_a   1.000
_cell.length_b   1.000
_cell.length_c   1.000
_cell.angle_alpha   90.00
_cell.angle_beta   90.00
_cell.angle_gamma   90.00
#
_symmetry.space_group_name_H-M   'P 1'
#
loop_
_entity.id
_entity.type
_entity.pdbx_description
1 polymer ?
#
loop_
_entity_poly.entity_id
_entity_poly.type
_entity_poly.pdbx_seq_one_letter_code
_entity_poly.pdbx_strand_id
1 'polypeptide(L)'
;MYAHEVVLNELAQGLRPTAEGVEWFEGLAEEDQRKVLHALVLFCGQARACEDDVPESIARSGIRPTHTPAVMLTKWRFGMEALPAYELTKSFRLLIALFSIADARRRMLHCADGCGHEWHNLSYLRQDAIFLALGLAGDLGERHHGRRDSCDSTLRRDQPTCLNPHHDQRLMRLRMARMASASSTGSVKRLTISM
;
A
#
# COMPACT_ATOMS: atom_id res chain seq x y z
N MET A 1 -7.55 -8.49 -0.78
CA MET A 1 -6.33 -7.69 -1.02
C MET A 1 -5.51 -8.42 -2.07
N TYR A 2 -4.95 -7.73 -3.06
CA TYR A 2 -4.05 -8.33 -4.05
C TYR A 2 -2.68 -8.62 -3.42
N ALA A 3 -1.93 -9.57 -3.99
CA ALA A 3 -0.65 -10.00 -3.41
C ALA A 3 0.36 -8.86 -3.23
N HIS A 4 0.46 -7.93 -4.20
CA HIS A 4 1.36 -6.78 -4.09
C HIS A 4 0.92 -5.80 -2.99
N GLU A 5 -0.39 -5.62 -2.77
CA GLU A 5 -0.91 -4.74 -1.72
C GLU A 5 -0.51 -5.26 -0.32
N VAL A 6 -0.50 -6.58 -0.12
CA VAL A 6 -0.02 -7.19 1.13
C VAL A 6 1.45 -6.85 1.36
N VAL A 7 2.30 -7.07 0.35
CA VAL A 7 3.74 -6.76 0.43
C VAL A 7 3.98 -5.29 0.77
N LEU A 8 3.28 -4.37 0.09
CA LEU A 8 3.42 -2.93 0.34
C LEU A 8 3.02 -2.53 1.76
N ASN A 9 1.94 -3.13 2.29
CA ASN A 9 1.51 -2.85 3.66
C ASN A 9 2.44 -3.50 4.71
N GLU A 10 2.98 -4.68 4.45
CA GLU A 10 4.00 -5.30 5.31
C GLU A 10 5.25 -4.43 5.39
N LEU A 11 5.71 -3.90 4.25
CA LEU A 11 6.85 -2.99 4.19
C LEU A 11 6.58 -1.69 4.95
N ALA A 12 5.42 -1.08 4.75
CA ALA A 12 5.04 0.17 5.42
C ALA A 12 4.94 0.02 6.94
N GLN A 13 4.57 -1.16 7.41
CA GLN A 13 4.43 -1.46 8.83
C GLN A 13 5.71 -2.01 9.46
N GLY A 14 6.78 -2.20 8.67
CA GLY A 14 8.03 -2.80 9.14
C GLY A 14 7.94 -4.30 9.44
N LEU A 15 6.90 -4.99 8.96
CA LEU A 15 6.73 -6.44 9.08
C LEU A 15 7.61 -7.21 8.09
N ARG A 16 7.93 -6.58 6.95
CA ARG A 16 8.90 -7.04 5.96
C ARG A 16 10.07 -6.04 5.90
N PRO A 17 11.33 -6.51 5.92
CA PRO A 17 12.48 -5.64 5.75
C PRO A 17 12.47 -4.91 4.41
N THR A 18 12.92 -3.66 4.38
CA THR A 18 12.99 -2.85 3.15
C THR A 18 13.88 -3.50 2.09
N ALA A 19 14.98 -4.16 2.47
CA ALA A 19 15.85 -4.87 1.54
C ALA A 19 15.12 -5.98 0.77
N GLU A 20 14.36 -6.83 1.48
CA GLU A 20 13.51 -7.86 0.86
C GLU A 20 12.42 -7.25 -0.06
N GLY A 21 11.89 -6.08 0.33
CA GLY A 21 10.95 -5.34 -0.52
C GLY A 21 11.57 -4.83 -1.82
N VAL A 22 12.81 -4.36 -1.77
CA VAL A 22 13.56 -3.91 -2.96
C VAL A 22 13.86 -5.10 -3.87
N GLU A 23 14.36 -6.20 -3.33
CA GLU A 23 14.62 -7.42 -4.10
C GLU A 23 13.34 -7.96 -4.77
N TRP A 24 12.23 -7.99 -4.02
CA TRP A 24 10.92 -8.34 -4.57
C TRP A 24 10.51 -7.43 -5.74
N PHE A 25 10.66 -6.12 -5.58
CA PHE A 25 10.30 -5.15 -6.62
C PHE A 25 11.17 -5.27 -7.86
N GLU A 26 12.48 -5.44 -7.69
CA GLU A 26 13.44 -5.60 -8.79
C GLU A 26 13.25 -6.90 -9.58
N GLY A 27 12.71 -7.94 -8.94
CA GLY A 27 12.34 -9.20 -9.60
C GLY A 27 11.07 -9.14 -10.45
N LEU A 28 10.29 -8.04 -10.40
CA LEU A 28 9.09 -7.87 -11.21
C LEU A 28 9.43 -7.46 -12.65
N ALA A 29 8.54 -7.77 -13.58
CA ALA A 29 8.56 -7.17 -14.91
C ALA A 29 8.37 -5.65 -14.80
N GLU A 30 8.99 -4.88 -15.70
CA GLU A 30 8.94 -3.41 -15.67
C GLU A 30 7.49 -2.87 -15.67
N GLU A 31 6.58 -3.49 -16.43
CA GLU A 31 5.17 -3.12 -16.44
C GLU A 31 4.53 -3.24 -15.04
N ASP A 32 4.87 -4.30 -14.31
CA ASP A 32 4.36 -4.55 -12.96
C ASP A 32 5.03 -3.65 -11.92
N GLN A 33 6.31 -3.32 -12.10
CA GLN A 33 6.98 -2.28 -11.30
C GLN A 33 6.23 -0.95 -11.40
N ARG A 34 5.85 -0.54 -12.62
CA ARG A 34 5.08 0.70 -12.84
C ARG A 34 3.71 0.65 -12.17
N LYS A 35 3.00 -0.50 -12.23
CA LYS A 35 1.73 -0.70 -11.51
C LYS A 35 1.91 -0.58 -10.00
N VAL A 36 2.99 -1.15 -9.45
CA VAL A 36 3.32 -1.07 -8.02
C VAL A 36 3.61 0.37 -7.59
N LEU A 37 4.38 1.13 -8.37
CA LEU A 37 4.62 2.55 -8.10
C LEU A 37 3.33 3.35 -8.10
N HIS A 38 2.46 3.12 -9.08
CA HIS A 38 1.16 3.78 -9.14
C HIS A 38 0.29 3.43 -7.92
N ALA A 39 0.25 2.16 -7.50
CA ALA A 39 -0.46 1.74 -6.30
C ALA A 39 0.09 2.43 -5.03
N LEU A 40 1.41 2.55 -4.90
CA LEU A 40 2.06 3.24 -3.79
C LEU A 40 1.64 4.72 -3.70
N VAL A 41 1.49 5.41 -4.83
CA VAL A 41 0.99 6.80 -4.84
C VAL A 41 -0.43 6.87 -4.27
N LEU A 42 -1.30 5.93 -4.65
CA LEU A 42 -2.66 5.86 -4.11
C LEU A 42 -2.66 5.59 -2.60
N PHE A 43 -1.75 4.72 -2.12
CA PHE A 43 -1.55 4.43 -0.70
C PHE A 43 -1.05 5.63 0.08
N CYS A 44 -0.10 6.41 -0.46
CA CYS A 44 0.32 7.67 0.14
C CYS A 44 -0.86 8.63 0.32
N GLY A 45 -1.72 8.75 -0.70
CA GLY A 45 -2.94 9.55 -0.61
C GLY A 45 -3.92 9.05 0.47
N GLN A 46 -4.16 7.74 0.54
CA GLN A 46 -5.03 7.14 1.56
C GLN A 46 -4.48 7.28 2.98
N ALA A 47 -3.16 7.16 3.15
CA ALA A 47 -2.48 7.38 4.41
C ALA A 47 -2.40 8.86 4.81
N ARG A 48 -2.87 9.77 3.94
CA ARG A 48 -2.78 11.23 4.11
C ARG A 48 -1.33 11.69 4.27
N ALA A 49 -0.46 11.23 3.38
CA ALA A 49 0.87 11.79 3.24
C ALA A 49 0.77 13.31 3.00
N CYS A 50 1.68 14.08 3.59
CA CYS A 50 1.76 15.53 3.44
C CYS A 50 3.18 15.97 3.11
N GLU A 51 3.35 17.24 2.69
CA GLU A 51 4.65 17.79 2.30
C GLU A 51 5.69 17.73 3.43
N ASP A 52 5.24 17.80 4.69
CA ASP A 52 6.10 17.68 5.87
C ASP A 52 6.78 16.31 5.99
N ASP A 53 6.24 15.27 5.35
CA ASP A 53 6.84 13.93 5.34
C ASP A 53 8.03 13.82 4.39
N VAL A 54 8.17 14.75 3.44
CA VAL A 54 9.11 14.62 2.32
C VAL A 54 10.56 14.56 2.78
N PRO A 55 11.06 15.47 3.66
CA PRO A 55 12.46 15.44 4.09
C PRO A 55 12.83 14.10 4.74
N GLU A 56 11.97 13.60 5.61
CA GLU A 56 12.19 12.33 6.31
C GLU A 56 12.08 11.13 5.37
N SER A 57 11.15 11.15 4.40
CA SER A 57 11.04 10.09 3.41
C SER A 57 12.30 9.96 2.54
N ILE A 58 12.91 11.08 2.15
CA ILE A 58 14.17 11.10 1.39
C ILE A 58 15.29 10.52 2.25
N ALA A 59 15.41 10.96 3.50
CA ALA A 59 16.42 10.45 4.43
C ALA A 59 16.31 8.92 4.63
N ARG A 60 15.11 8.41 4.90
CA ARG A 60 14.85 6.97 5.13
C ARG A 60 15.01 6.11 3.88
N SER A 61 14.72 6.67 2.70
CA SER A 61 14.84 5.92 1.45
C SER A 61 16.29 5.58 1.08
N GLY A 62 17.26 6.32 1.61
CA GLY A 62 18.69 6.19 1.28
C GLY A 62 19.04 6.63 -0.14
N ILE A 63 18.16 7.36 -0.82
CA ILE A 63 18.47 7.96 -2.13
C ILE A 63 19.08 9.36 -1.95
N ARG A 64 19.82 9.81 -2.95
CA ARG A 64 20.33 11.19 -2.96
C ARG A 64 19.18 12.17 -3.20
N PRO A 65 19.12 13.31 -2.49
CA PRO A 65 18.11 14.36 -2.75
C PRO A 65 18.12 14.90 -4.18
N THR A 66 19.23 14.72 -4.90
CA THR A 66 19.40 15.14 -6.31
C THR A 66 18.86 14.13 -7.32
N HIS A 67 18.45 12.92 -6.89
CA HIS A 67 17.80 11.99 -7.80
C HIS A 67 16.43 12.50 -8.23
N THR A 68 16.05 12.22 -9.48
CA THR A 68 14.81 12.68 -10.09
C THR A 68 13.56 12.46 -9.23
N PRO A 69 13.28 11.27 -8.65
CA PRO A 69 12.10 11.07 -7.80
C PRO A 69 12.13 11.93 -6.54
N ALA A 70 13.30 12.18 -5.92
CA ALA A 70 13.39 13.08 -4.77
C ALA A 70 13.05 14.53 -5.16
N VAL A 71 13.59 15.02 -6.28
CA VAL A 71 13.29 16.37 -6.80
C VAL A 71 11.83 16.53 -7.23
N MET A 72 11.21 15.45 -7.73
CA MET A 72 9.77 15.45 -8.03
C MET A 72 8.95 15.54 -6.75
N LEU A 73 9.29 14.76 -5.73
CA LEU A 73 8.53 14.70 -4.50
C LEU A 73 8.62 15.99 -3.67
N THR A 74 9.77 16.69 -3.68
CA THR A 74 9.91 18.02 -3.05
C THR A 74 9.02 19.09 -3.69
N LYS A 75 8.49 18.82 -4.90
CA LYS A 75 7.49 19.65 -5.59
C LYS A 75 6.09 19.03 -5.54
N TRP A 76 5.89 18.03 -4.70
CA TRP A 76 4.65 17.28 -4.54
C TRP A 76 4.14 16.63 -5.84
N ARG A 77 5.07 16.08 -6.65
CA ARG A 77 4.76 15.41 -7.93
C ARG A 77 5.00 13.91 -7.82
N PHE A 78 3.99 13.11 -8.18
CA PHE A 78 3.95 11.67 -7.93
C PHE A 78 4.08 10.76 -9.17
N GLY A 79 4.19 11.32 -10.38
CA GLY A 79 4.21 10.57 -11.66
C GLY A 79 5.51 9.77 -11.93
N MET A 80 6.04 9.08 -10.92
CA MET A 80 7.30 8.36 -10.97
C MET A 80 7.22 7.07 -11.77
N GLU A 81 6.01 6.50 -11.93
CA GLU A 81 5.74 5.35 -12.79
C GLU A 81 5.96 5.64 -14.28
N ALA A 82 6.14 6.91 -14.67
CA ALA A 82 6.46 7.33 -16.03
C ALA A 82 7.96 7.61 -16.24
N LEU A 83 8.79 7.47 -15.21
CA LEU A 83 10.23 7.67 -15.32
C LEU A 83 10.91 6.54 -16.12
N PRO A 84 12.13 6.77 -16.62
CA PRO A 84 12.96 5.72 -17.20
C PRO A 84 13.19 4.56 -16.22
N ALA A 85 13.37 3.34 -16.76
CA ALA A 85 13.49 2.11 -15.97
C ALA A 85 14.53 2.20 -14.84
N TYR A 86 15.68 2.86 -15.08
CA TYR A 86 16.75 3.01 -14.10
C TYR A 86 16.42 3.90 -12.88
N GLU A 87 15.27 4.59 -12.89
CA GLU A 87 14.76 5.37 -11.77
C GLU A 87 13.68 4.63 -10.95
N LEU A 88 13.19 3.48 -11.41
CA LEU A 88 12.05 2.80 -10.78
C LEU A 88 12.37 2.30 -9.37
N THR A 89 13.52 1.64 -9.15
CA THR A 89 13.94 1.23 -7.80
C THR A 89 14.06 2.41 -6.84
N LYS A 90 14.61 3.54 -7.30
CA LYS A 90 14.76 4.74 -6.47
C LYS A 90 13.40 5.32 -6.10
N SER A 91 12.47 5.32 -7.06
CA SER A 91 11.09 5.75 -6.87
C SER A 91 10.37 4.86 -5.87
N PHE A 92 10.55 3.55 -5.98
CA PHE A 92 9.98 2.57 -5.05
C PHE A 92 10.47 2.81 -3.62
N ARG A 93 11.79 2.91 -3.42
CA ARG A 93 12.41 3.20 -2.11
C ARG A 93 11.89 4.49 -1.49
N LEU A 94 11.68 5.53 -2.31
CA LEU A 94 11.16 6.80 -1.83
C LEU A 94 9.68 6.71 -1.43
N LEU A 95 8.85 6.15 -2.31
CA LEU A 95 7.41 6.06 -2.08
C LEU A 95 7.07 5.12 -0.93
N ILE A 96 7.81 4.02 -0.74
CA ILE A 96 7.59 3.15 0.42
C ILE A 96 7.97 3.86 1.73
N ALA A 97 9.03 4.66 1.74
CA ALA A 97 9.42 5.45 2.91
C ALA A 97 8.35 6.50 3.25
N LEU A 98 7.84 7.22 2.24
CA LEU A 98 6.75 8.18 2.40
C LEU A 98 5.48 7.51 2.93
N PHE A 99 5.07 6.40 2.32
CA PHE A 99 3.91 5.63 2.76
C PHE A 99 4.07 5.14 4.21
N SER A 100 5.25 4.64 4.58
CA SER A 100 5.54 4.18 5.95
C SER A 100 5.34 5.29 6.99
N ILE A 101 5.79 6.51 6.70
CA ILE A 101 5.66 7.67 7.59
C ILE A 101 4.18 8.05 7.74
N ALA A 102 3.48 8.20 6.62
CA ALA A 102 2.07 8.56 6.60
C ALA A 102 1.19 7.51 7.28
N ASP A 103 1.45 6.22 7.03
CA ASP A 103 0.72 5.10 7.64
C ASP A 103 0.98 5.03 9.16
N ALA A 104 2.24 5.19 9.59
CA ALA A 104 2.56 5.23 11.02
C ALA A 104 1.82 6.38 11.73
N ARG A 105 1.80 7.57 11.14
CA ARG A 105 1.01 8.71 11.67
C ARG A 105 -0.47 8.38 11.72
N ARG A 106 -1.04 7.82 10.64
CA ARG A 106 -2.46 7.41 10.61
C ARG A 106 -2.77 6.41 11.72
N ARG A 107 -1.91 5.41 11.93
CA ARG A 107 -2.11 4.40 12.98
C ARG A 107 -2.09 5.02 14.37
N MET A 108 -1.13 5.92 14.64
CA MET A 108 -1.05 6.62 15.93
C MET A 108 -2.25 7.53 16.20
N LEU A 109 -2.77 8.21 15.19
CA LEU A 109 -3.84 9.21 15.37
C LEU A 109 -5.26 8.64 15.28
N HIS A 110 -5.45 7.55 14.53
CA HIS A 110 -6.79 7.06 14.14
C HIS A 110 -7.01 5.58 14.41
N CYS A 111 -5.99 4.85 14.87
CA CYS A 111 -6.06 3.41 15.08
C CYS A 111 -5.46 2.95 16.42
N ALA A 112 -5.17 3.89 17.33
CA ALA A 112 -4.55 3.59 18.63
C ALA A 112 -5.43 2.72 19.53
N ASP A 113 -6.75 2.91 19.47
CA ASP A 113 -7.74 2.16 20.28
C ASP A 113 -8.24 0.87 19.58
N GLY A 114 -7.46 0.37 18.62
CA GLY A 114 -7.80 -0.77 17.78
C GLY A 114 -8.14 -0.38 16.35
N CYS A 115 -7.84 -1.30 15.42
CA CYS A 115 -8.01 -1.08 13.99
C CYS A 115 -8.82 -2.21 13.35
N GLY A 116 -9.96 -1.87 12.73
CA GLY A 116 -10.76 -2.83 11.96
C GLY A 116 -10.31 -3.01 10.51
N HIS A 117 -9.23 -2.35 10.07
CA HIS A 117 -8.78 -2.44 8.69
C HIS A 117 -8.01 -3.72 8.43
N GLU A 118 -8.37 -4.45 7.37
CA GLU A 118 -7.69 -5.70 6.97
C GLU A 118 -6.18 -5.51 6.77
N TRP A 119 -5.74 -4.35 6.23
CA TRP A 119 -4.32 -4.10 5.98
C TRP A 119 -3.50 -3.79 7.22
N HIS A 120 -4.10 -3.48 8.38
CA HIS A 120 -3.37 -3.34 9.65
C HIS A 120 -3.40 -4.62 10.49
N ASN A 121 -4.12 -5.65 10.04
CA ASN A 121 -4.27 -6.94 10.71
C ASN A 121 -3.62 -8.08 9.91
N LEU A 122 -2.41 -7.84 9.40
CA LEU A 122 -1.67 -8.77 8.52
C LEU A 122 -1.03 -9.96 9.25
N SER A 123 -1.01 -9.94 10.59
CA SER A 123 -0.37 -10.94 11.45
C SER A 123 -0.86 -12.38 11.23
N TYR A 124 -2.08 -12.57 10.74
CA TYR A 124 -2.62 -13.89 10.43
C TYR A 124 -1.96 -14.54 9.20
N LEU A 125 -1.65 -13.76 8.15
CA LEU A 125 -1.16 -14.31 6.87
C LEU A 125 0.30 -14.80 6.92
N ARG A 126 1.11 -14.27 7.84
CA ARG A 126 2.51 -14.71 8.01
C ARG A 126 2.62 -15.99 8.85
N GLN A 127 1.71 -16.19 9.80
CA GLN A 127 1.68 -17.40 10.62
C GLN A 127 1.27 -18.62 9.78
N ASP A 128 0.28 -18.47 8.90
CA ASP A 128 -0.19 -19.55 8.03
C ASP A 128 0.91 -20.05 7.07
N ALA A 129 1.72 -19.14 6.52
CA ALA A 129 2.83 -19.49 5.64
C ALA A 129 3.98 -20.19 6.39
N ILE A 130 4.27 -19.81 7.64
CA ILE A 130 5.27 -20.47 8.49
C ILE A 130 4.78 -21.85 8.94
N PHE A 131 3.51 -21.99 9.32
CA PHE A 131 2.91 -23.27 9.72
C PHE A 131 2.86 -24.27 8.55
N LEU A 132 2.51 -23.82 7.34
CA LEU A 132 2.59 -24.66 6.13
C LEU A 132 4.03 -25.03 5.75
N ALA A 133 4.97 -24.08 5.79
CA ALA A 133 6.37 -24.31 5.41
C ALA A 133 7.11 -25.25 6.40
N LEU A 134 6.69 -25.26 7.66
CA LEU A 134 7.26 -26.13 8.70
C LEU A 134 6.51 -27.47 8.86
N GLY A 135 5.44 -27.71 8.08
CA GLY A 135 4.67 -28.96 8.17
C GLY A 135 3.99 -29.20 9.52
N LEU A 136 3.83 -28.15 10.33
CA LEU A 136 3.17 -28.22 11.62
C LEU A 136 1.68 -28.01 11.40
N ALA A 137 0.93 -29.08 11.14
CA ALA A 137 -0.52 -29.03 11.24
C ALA A 137 -0.88 -28.80 12.72
N GLY A 138 -1.05 -27.53 13.12
CA GLY A 138 -1.57 -27.18 14.43
C GLY A 138 -3.09 -27.32 14.42
N ASP A 139 -3.62 -28.28 15.18
CA ASP A 139 -5.05 -28.45 15.44
C ASP A 139 -5.74 -27.11 15.65
N LEU A 140 -6.72 -26.80 14.79
CA LEU A 140 -7.69 -25.73 15.01
C LEU A 140 -8.60 -26.16 16.17
N GLY A 141 -8.11 -26.03 17.39
CA GLY A 141 -8.92 -26.06 18.59
C GLY A 141 -9.91 -24.90 18.55
N GLU A 142 -11.19 -25.25 18.46
CA GLU A 142 -12.35 -24.36 18.58
C GLU A 142 -12.17 -23.32 19.69
N ARG A 143 -12.16 -22.03 19.31
CA ARG A 143 -12.40 -20.95 20.26
C ARG A 143 -13.77 -20.33 20.00
N HIS A 144 -14.66 -20.75 20.88
CA HIS A 144 -15.95 -20.19 21.26
C HIS A 144 -16.31 -18.82 20.68
N HIS A 145 -17.42 -18.83 19.93
CA HIS A 145 -18.29 -17.70 19.67
C HIS A 145 -18.93 -17.23 21.00
N GLY A 146 -18.26 -16.30 21.70
CA GLY A 146 -18.75 -15.66 22.91
C GLY A 146 -19.57 -14.40 22.61
N ARG A 147 -20.88 -14.60 22.52
CA ARG A 147 -22.03 -13.72 22.78
C ARG A 147 -21.79 -12.20 23.01
N ARG A 148 -22.57 -11.43 22.24
CA ARG A 148 -22.90 -10.00 22.40
C ARG A 148 -23.50 -9.73 23.78
N ASP A 149 -23.01 -8.71 24.48
CA ASP A 149 -23.75 -7.92 25.47
C ASP A 149 -23.27 -6.46 25.31
N SER A 150 -24.08 -5.61 24.67
CA SER A 150 -24.95 -4.64 25.32
C SER A 150 -24.21 -3.64 26.22
N CYS A 151 -23.80 -2.50 25.64
CA CYS A 151 -23.60 -1.28 26.41
C CYS A 151 -24.46 -0.16 25.82
N ASP A 152 -25.47 0.12 26.64
CA ASP A 152 -26.40 1.23 26.74
C ASP A 152 -25.96 2.58 26.15
N SER A 153 -26.93 3.19 25.49
CA SER A 153 -26.93 4.52 24.90
C SER A 153 -27.23 5.57 25.97
N THR A 154 -26.28 6.46 26.29
CA THR A 154 -26.59 7.87 26.65
C THR A 154 -25.34 8.75 26.75
N LEU A 155 -25.37 9.88 26.03
CA LEU A 155 -24.59 11.12 26.21
C LEU A 155 -23.04 11.07 26.16
N ARG A 156 -22.45 11.49 25.03
CA ARG A 156 -21.98 12.89 24.80
C ARG A 156 -21.46 13.06 23.35
N ARG A 157 -21.83 14.21 22.78
CA ARG A 157 -21.47 14.69 21.44
C ARG A 157 -19.97 15.03 21.35
N ASP A 158 -19.49 15.04 20.11
CA ASP A 158 -18.16 15.43 19.62
C ASP A 158 -17.12 14.31 19.49
N GLN A 159 -17.38 13.39 18.56
CA GLN A 159 -16.34 12.65 17.84
C GLN A 159 -16.45 12.98 16.34
N PRO A 160 -15.37 13.36 15.65
CA PRO A 160 -15.39 13.40 14.19
C PRO A 160 -15.59 11.97 13.70
N THR A 161 -16.66 11.76 12.95
CA THR A 161 -17.09 10.45 12.48
C THR A 161 -15.93 9.72 11.82
N CYS A 162 -15.58 8.57 12.39
CA CYS A 162 -14.72 7.59 11.76
C CYS A 162 -15.32 7.26 10.40
N LEU A 163 -14.74 7.80 9.32
CA LEU A 163 -15.16 7.51 7.96
C LEU A 163 -15.14 5.99 7.76
N ASN A 164 -16.29 5.46 7.32
CA ASN A 164 -16.58 4.03 7.27
C ASN A 164 -15.46 3.24 6.52
N PRO A 165 -14.79 2.28 7.18
CA PRO A 165 -13.65 1.54 6.60
C PRO A 165 -14.02 0.75 5.33
N HIS A 166 -15.29 0.38 5.16
CA HIS A 166 -15.77 -0.26 3.94
C HIS A 166 -15.87 0.69 2.74
N HIS A 167 -16.00 2.00 2.98
CA HIS A 167 -16.12 3.00 1.91
C HIS A 167 -14.77 3.24 1.22
N ASP A 168 -13.67 3.31 1.99
CA ASP A 168 -12.30 3.50 1.47
C ASP A 168 -11.84 2.28 0.65
N GLN A 169 -12.13 1.06 1.15
CA GLN A 169 -11.87 -0.20 0.43
C GLN A 169 -12.68 -0.36 -0.85
N ARG A 170 -13.99 -0.06 -0.81
CA ARG A 170 -14.87 -0.22 -1.98
C ARG A 170 -14.54 0.78 -3.08
N LEU A 171 -14.16 2.01 -2.72
CA LEU A 171 -13.63 3.00 -3.65
C LEU A 171 -12.32 2.54 -4.29
N MET A 172 -11.43 1.93 -3.52
CA MET A 172 -10.18 1.37 -4.05
C MET A 172 -10.44 0.20 -5.01
N ARG A 173 -11.30 -0.75 -4.63
CA ARG A 173 -11.70 -1.87 -5.50
C ARG A 173 -12.37 -1.37 -6.79
N LEU A 174 -13.21 -0.35 -6.72
CA LEU A 174 -13.85 0.26 -7.89
C LEU A 174 -12.87 1.05 -8.77
N ARG A 175 -11.88 1.74 -8.18
CA ARG A 175 -10.83 2.45 -8.92
C ARG A 175 -9.87 1.48 -9.60
N MET A 176 -9.42 0.44 -8.91
CA MET A 176 -8.53 -0.58 -9.49
C MET A 176 -9.24 -1.46 -10.54
N ALA A 177 -10.50 -1.85 -10.31
CA ALA A 177 -11.28 -2.62 -11.29
C ALA A 177 -11.57 -1.83 -12.58
N ARG A 178 -11.77 -0.50 -12.48
CA ARG A 178 -11.88 0.36 -13.68
C ARG A 178 -10.58 0.44 -14.48
N MET A 179 -9.43 0.26 -13.82
CA MET A 179 -8.12 0.38 -14.46
C MET A 179 -7.67 -0.91 -15.15
N ALA A 180 -7.97 -2.09 -14.57
CA ALA A 180 -7.74 -3.37 -15.24
C ALA A 180 -8.50 -3.49 -16.58
N SER A 181 -9.68 -2.86 -16.67
CA SER A 181 -10.51 -2.85 -17.90
C SER A 181 -10.10 -1.80 -18.94
N ALA A 182 -9.32 -0.78 -18.55
CA ALA A 182 -8.84 0.26 -19.48
C ALA A 182 -7.56 -0.16 -20.24
N SER A 183 -6.83 -1.14 -19.73
CA SER A 183 -5.60 -1.66 -20.36
C SER A 183 -5.86 -2.69 -21.47
N SER A 184 -7.10 -3.17 -21.67
CA SER A 184 -7.42 -4.20 -22.68
C SER A 184 -8.01 -3.66 -23.99
N THR A 185 -8.22 -2.35 -24.14
CA THR A 185 -8.76 -1.76 -25.38
C THR A 185 -7.67 -1.12 -26.23
N GLY A 186 -6.73 -1.94 -26.71
CA GLY A 186 -5.75 -1.59 -27.73
C GLY A 186 -5.96 -2.44 -28.99
N SER A 187 -7.09 -2.27 -29.68
CA SER A 187 -7.37 -2.99 -30.93
C SER A 187 -6.67 -2.32 -32.12
N VAL A 188 -5.70 -3.05 -32.65
CA VAL A 188 -4.94 -2.94 -33.89
C VAL A 188 -5.66 -2.17 -35.02
N LYS A 189 -5.13 -1.00 -35.40
CA LYS A 189 -5.37 -0.43 -36.74
C LYS A 189 -4.25 -0.87 -37.67
N ARG A 190 -4.60 -1.81 -38.54
CA ARG A 190 -3.78 -2.38 -39.62
C ARG A 190 -3.32 -1.27 -40.58
N LEU A 191 -2.01 -1.14 -40.78
CA LEU A 191 -1.41 -0.35 -41.86
C LEU A 191 -1.83 -0.95 -43.21
N THR A 192 -2.42 -0.15 -44.08
CA THR A 192 -2.44 -0.40 -45.53
C THR A 192 -1.44 0.54 -46.18
N ILE A 193 -0.32 -0.03 -46.63
CA ILE A 193 0.60 0.59 -47.59
C ILE A 193 0.04 0.27 -48.97
N SER A 194 -0.20 1.29 -49.80
CA SER A 194 -0.32 1.11 -51.25
C SER A 194 0.77 1.94 -51.92
N MET A 195 1.47 1.29 -52.85
CA MET A 195 2.50 1.82 -53.74
C MET A 195 1.92 2.80 -54.76
#